data_AF-A0A933ZS32-F1
#
_entry.id   AF-A0A933ZS32-F1
#
_cell.length_a   1.000
_cell.length_b   1.000
_cell.length_c   1.000
_cell.angle_alpha   90.00
_cell.angle_beta   90.00
_cell.angle_gamma   90.00
#
_symmetry.space_group_name_H-M   'P 1'
#
loop_
_entity.id
_entity.type
_entity.pdbx_description
1 polymer ?
#
loop_
_entity_poly.entity_id
_entity_poly.type
_entity_poly.pdbx_seq_one_letter_code
_entity_poly.pdbx_strand_id
1 'polypeptide(L)'
;QKRGCTIIFVSHSLESVQKICNRAILLSHGQIIADGPAMQVALEYADRVARKQLEAPLSPYEKERIPVWKRSAALLAIVAIVGTVAWMGATFVLAKEMPAQRPPVHRLLGQQPAPEPTAPSTSTGQR
;
A
#
# COMPACT_ATOMS: atom_id res chain seq x y z
N GLN A 1 -27.92 3.99 70.09
CA GLN A 1 -26.45 3.84 70.13
C GLN A 1 -25.91 3.88 68.70
N LYS A 2 -25.22 4.94 68.28
CA LYS A 2 -24.46 4.91 67.02
C LYS A 2 -23.21 4.07 67.30
N ARG A 3 -23.17 2.82 66.83
CA ARG A 3 -21.96 1.99 66.93
C ARG A 3 -20.86 2.68 66.12
N GLY A 4 -19.71 2.95 66.73
CA GLY A 4 -18.55 3.53 66.06
C GLY A 4 -17.97 2.53 65.06
N CYS A 5 -18.43 2.58 63.82
CA CYS A 5 -17.91 1.79 62.71
C CYS A 5 -17.15 2.71 61.78
N THR A 6 -15.88 2.37 61.50
CA THR A 6 -15.10 3.05 60.46
C THR A 6 -15.25 2.26 59.18
N ILE A 7 -15.74 2.91 58.12
CA ILE A 7 -15.91 2.31 56.80
C ILE A 7 -14.86 2.91 55.88
N ILE A 8 -14.05 2.05 55.26
CA ILE A 8 -13.13 2.44 54.19
C ILE A 8 -13.81 2.10 52.88
N PHE A 9 -14.00 3.12 52.04
CA PHE A 9 -14.59 2.97 50.72
C PHE A 9 -13.52 3.18 49.64
N VAL A 10 -13.39 2.22 48.72
CA VAL A 10 -12.42 2.26 47.60
C VAL A 10 -13.20 2.06 46.31
N SER A 11 -13.05 2.99 45.37
CA SER A 11 -13.71 2.95 44.06
C SER A 11 -12.83 3.59 42.99
N HIS A 12 -12.99 3.15 41.75
CA HIS A 12 -12.41 3.79 40.57
C HIS A 12 -13.29 4.93 40.02
N SER A 13 -14.53 5.05 40.49
CA SER A 13 -15.42 6.15 40.11
C SER A 13 -15.26 7.33 41.06
N LEU A 14 -14.75 8.44 40.54
CA LEU A 14 -14.64 9.69 41.27
C LEU A 14 -16.01 10.23 41.71
N GLU A 15 -17.04 10.06 40.90
CA GLU A 15 -18.39 10.51 41.23
C GLU A 15 -18.94 9.79 42.47
N SER A 16 -18.71 8.48 42.58
CA SER A 16 -19.11 7.70 43.77
C SER A 16 -18.36 8.15 45.01
N VAL A 17 -17.05 8.39 44.91
CA VAL A 17 -16.22 8.86 46.03
C VAL A 17 -16.72 10.23 46.52
N GLN A 18 -17.01 11.15 45.60
CA GLN A 18 -17.50 12.49 45.95
C GLN A 18 -18.90 12.48 46.60
N LYS A 19 -19.78 11.54 46.22
CA LYS A 19 -21.13 11.44 46.78
C LYS A 19 -21.18 10.75 48.14
N ILE A 20 -20.30 9.76 48.37
CA ILE A 20 -20.37 8.88 49.55
C ILE A 20 -19.40 9.34 50.65
N CYS A 21 -18.25 9.91 50.30
CA CYS A 21 -17.18 10.21 51.26
C CYS A 21 -17.08 11.70 51.56
N ASN A 22 -16.89 12.06 52.84
CA ASN A 22 -16.59 13.44 53.25
C ASN A 22 -15.09 13.75 53.17
N ARG A 23 -14.25 12.75 53.44
CA ARG A 23 -12.78 12.81 53.41
C ARG A 23 -12.26 11.72 52.48
N ALA A 24 -11.21 12.01 51.73
CA ALA A 24 -10.50 11.04 50.92
C ALA A 24 -8.99 11.17 51.13
N ILE A 25 -8.29 10.07 50.90
CA ILE A 25 -6.83 9.99 50.93
C ILE A 25 -6.41 9.48 49.56
N LEU A 26 -5.54 10.23 48.89
CA LEU A 26 -4.95 9.81 47.64
C LEU A 26 -3.59 9.16 47.90
N LEU A 27 -3.44 7.94 47.39
CA LEU A 27 -2.23 7.14 47.51
C LEU A 27 -1.52 7.02 46.16
N SER A 28 -0.19 7.11 46.17
CA SER A 28 0.66 6.80 45.02
C SER A 28 1.94 6.12 45.49
N HIS A 29 2.28 4.98 44.89
CA HIS A 29 3.48 4.20 45.23
C HIS A 29 3.65 3.93 46.74
N GLY A 30 2.55 3.63 47.43
CA GLY A 30 2.53 3.36 48.88
C GLY A 30 2.65 4.60 49.77
N GLN A 31 2.65 5.80 49.20
CA GLN A 31 2.72 7.07 49.94
C GLN A 31 1.41 7.85 49.81
N ILE A 32 1.05 8.56 50.88
CA ILE A 32 -0.06 9.51 50.87
C ILE A 32 0.41 10.79 50.18
N ILE A 33 -0.21 11.11 49.06
CA ILE A 33 0.09 12.31 48.27
C ILE A 33 -0.92 13.43 48.49
N ALA A 34 -2.15 13.11 48.94
CA ALA A 34 -3.13 14.09 49.38
C ALA A 34 -4.07 13.49 50.45
N ASP A 35 -4.53 14.32 51.37
CA ASP A 35 -5.48 13.96 52.43
C ASP A 35 -6.35 15.18 52.73
N GLY A 36 -7.66 15.03 52.62
CA GLY A 36 -8.57 16.14 52.84
C GLY A 36 -9.99 15.88 52.34
N PRO A 37 -10.78 16.95 52.08
CA PRO A 37 -12.13 16.85 51.55
C PRO A 37 -12.17 16.03 50.26
N ALA A 38 -13.15 15.12 50.14
CA ALA A 38 -13.23 14.20 49.00
C ALA A 38 -13.26 14.92 47.65
N MET A 39 -13.91 16.08 47.56
CA MET A 39 -13.98 16.91 46.35
C MET A 39 -12.60 17.40 45.91
N GLN A 40 -11.79 17.95 46.83
CA GLN A 40 -10.48 18.50 46.51
C GLN A 40 -9.51 17.39 46.09
N VAL A 41 -9.50 16.29 46.82
CA VAL A 41 -8.65 15.13 46.54
C VAL A 41 -9.04 14.45 45.22
N ALA A 42 -10.33 14.39 44.89
CA ALA A 42 -10.81 13.87 43.61
C ALA A 42 -10.38 14.72 42.42
N LEU A 43 -10.43 16.05 42.54
CA LEU A 43 -9.92 16.97 41.52
C LEU A 43 -8.41 16.80 41.31
N GLU A 44 -7.64 16.73 42.40
CA GLU A 44 -6.19 16.51 42.32
C GLU A 44 -5.85 15.16 41.66
N TYR A 45 -6.61 14.11 41.96
CA TYR A 45 -6.46 12.82 41.28
C TYR A 45 -6.73 12.93 39.78
N ALA A 46 -7.81 13.58 39.38
CA ALA A 46 -8.18 13.75 37.98
C ALA A 46 -7.08 14.50 37.19
N ASP A 47 -6.56 15.59 37.75
CA ASP A 47 -5.45 16.35 37.15
C ASP A 47 -4.20 15.50 36.98
N ARG A 48 -3.85 14.69 37.99
CA ARG A 48 -2.67 13.80 37.94
C ARG A 48 -2.82 12.71 36.88
N VAL A 49 -4.01 12.11 36.76
CA VAL A 49 -4.29 11.10 35.72
C VAL A 49 -4.21 11.72 34.34
N ALA A 50 -4.84 12.89 34.14
CA ALA A 50 -4.79 13.61 32.88
C ALA A 50 -3.34 13.89 32.43
N ARG A 51 -2.48 14.37 33.34
CA ARG A 51 -1.05 14.61 33.06
C ARG A 51 -0.32 13.33 32.65
N LYS A 52 -0.50 12.23 33.39
CA LYS A 52 0.09 10.92 33.04
C LYS A 52 -0.34 10.44 31.66
N GLN A 53 -1.58 10.72 31.27
CA GLN A 53 -2.11 10.34 29.96
C GLN A 53 -1.50 11.15 28.81
N LEU A 54 -1.16 12.43 29.05
CA LEU A 54 -0.44 13.27 28.10
C LEU A 54 1.03 12.85 27.96
N GLU A 55 1.64 12.39 29.04
CA GLU A 55 3.03 11.88 29.06
C GLU A 55 3.14 10.46 28.52
N ALA A 56 2.04 9.71 28.49
CA ALA A 56 2.03 8.37 27.92
C ALA A 56 2.34 8.47 26.42
N PRO A 57 3.33 7.70 25.90
CA PRO A 57 3.58 7.62 24.48
C PRO A 57 2.26 7.30 23.76
N LEU A 58 1.87 8.15 22.80
CA LEU A 58 0.79 7.83 21.87
C LEU A 58 1.03 6.41 21.34
N SER A 59 -0.03 5.61 21.34
CA SER A 59 0.04 4.16 21.10
C SER A 59 1.02 3.83 19.97
N PRO A 60 1.92 2.84 20.16
CA PRO A 60 2.71 2.26 19.06
C PRO A 60 1.85 1.73 17.90
N TYR A 61 0.53 1.64 18.09
CA TYR A 61 -0.46 1.24 17.11
C TYR A 61 -1.10 2.40 16.32
N GLU A 62 -0.64 3.65 16.48
CA GLU A 62 -0.86 4.71 15.47
C GLU A 62 -0.02 4.43 14.18
N LYS A 63 0.30 3.17 13.93
CA LYS A 63 1.10 2.72 12.80
C LYS A 63 0.14 2.30 11.70
N GLU A 64 0.12 3.14 10.66
CA GLU A 64 -0.42 2.89 9.33
C GLU A 64 -1.94 3.02 9.15
N ARG A 65 -2.45 4.23 9.39
CA ARG A 65 -3.50 4.77 8.51
C ARG A 65 -2.90 4.89 7.10
N ILE A 66 -3.05 3.84 6.29
CA ILE A 66 -2.73 3.92 4.86
C ILE A 66 -3.63 5.00 4.27
N PRO A 67 -3.09 6.13 3.81
CA PRO A 67 -3.90 7.26 3.37
C PRO A 67 -4.62 6.88 2.05
N VAL A 68 -5.90 7.21 1.91
CA VAL A 68 -6.79 6.70 0.84
C VAL A 68 -6.28 6.92 -0.58
N TRP A 69 -5.49 7.98 -0.82
CA TRP A 69 -4.83 8.23 -2.11
C TRP A 69 -3.87 7.12 -2.54
N LYS A 70 -3.26 6.36 -1.62
CA LYS A 70 -2.44 5.18 -1.97
C LYS A 70 -3.28 4.04 -2.55
N ARG A 71 -4.57 3.92 -2.16
CA ARG A 71 -5.50 2.97 -2.78
C ARG A 71 -5.85 3.39 -4.21
N SER A 72 -6.00 4.68 -4.44
CA SER A 72 -6.23 5.25 -5.78
C SER A 72 -5.02 5.10 -6.72
N ALA A 73 -3.80 5.26 -6.19
CA ALA A 73 -2.58 5.10 -6.97
C ALA A 73 -2.37 3.67 -7.50
N ALA A 74 -2.70 2.65 -6.70
CA ALA A 74 -2.62 1.25 -7.11
C ALA A 74 -3.59 0.94 -8.27
N LEU A 75 -4.81 1.48 -8.23
CA LEU A 75 -5.82 1.26 -9.25
C LEU A 75 -5.45 1.95 -10.57
N LEU A 76 -4.90 3.17 -10.52
CA LEU A 76 -4.39 3.88 -11.70
C LEU A 76 -3.24 3.12 -12.38
N ALA A 77 -2.33 2.53 -11.60
CA ALA A 77 -1.22 1.74 -12.15
C ALA A 77 -1.72 0.50 -12.92
N ILE A 78 -2.72 -0.21 -12.38
CA ILE A 78 -3.32 -1.38 -13.03
C ILE A 78 -3.99 -0.97 -14.36
N VAL A 79 -4.79 0.11 -14.35
CA VAL A 79 -5.46 0.61 -15.55
C VAL A 79 -4.46 1.02 -16.64
N ALA A 80 -3.34 1.67 -16.28
CA ALA A 80 -2.29 2.03 -17.21
C ALA A 80 -1.62 0.81 -17.87
N ILE A 81 -1.34 -0.25 -17.09
CA ILE A 81 -0.72 -1.49 -17.61
C ILE A 81 -1.67 -2.19 -18.58
N VAL A 82 -2.93 -2.38 -18.20
CA VAL A 82 -3.93 -3.06 -19.05
C VAL A 82 -4.17 -2.28 -20.34
N GLY A 83 -4.28 -0.95 -20.26
CA GLY A 83 -4.42 -0.08 -21.43
C GLY A 83 -3.23 -0.16 -22.39
N THR A 84 -1.99 -0.22 -21.86
CA THR A 84 -0.77 -0.33 -22.67
C THR A 84 -0.71 -1.66 -23.41
N VAL A 85 -1.04 -2.77 -22.74
CA VAL A 85 -1.07 -4.11 -23.37
C VAL A 85 -2.13 -4.19 -24.48
N ALA A 86 -3.30 -3.61 -24.26
CA ALA A 86 -4.37 -3.55 -25.27
C ALA A 86 -3.96 -2.71 -26.50
N TRP A 87 -3.33 -1.55 -26.29
CA TRP A 87 -2.85 -0.70 -27.38
C TRP A 87 -1.77 -1.39 -28.23
N MET A 88 -0.79 -2.06 -27.60
CA MET A 88 0.23 -2.84 -28.30
C MET A 88 -0.37 -3.97 -29.16
N GLY A 89 -1.43 -4.62 -28.69
CA GLY A 89 -2.16 -5.63 -29.46
C GLY A 89 -2.86 -5.04 -30.70
N ALA A 90 -3.48 -3.87 -30.58
CA ALA A 90 -4.19 -3.22 -31.68
C ALA A 90 -3.23 -2.79 -32.81
N THR A 91 -2.02 -2.30 -32.48
CA THR A 91 -0.99 -1.99 -33.47
C THR A 91 -0.45 -3.22 -34.21
N PHE A 92 -0.39 -4.38 -33.54
CA PHE A 92 0.04 -5.63 -34.16
C PHE A 92 -0.98 -6.18 -35.16
N VAL A 93 -2.28 -6.05 -34.87
CA VAL A 93 -3.36 -6.46 -35.78
C VAL A 93 -3.40 -5.57 -37.02
N LEU A 94 -3.26 -4.25 -36.87
CA LEU A 94 -3.25 -3.31 -38.00
C LEU A 94 -2.03 -3.47 -38.93
N ALA A 95 -0.92 -4.03 -38.44
CA ALA A 95 0.27 -4.28 -39.26
C ALA A 95 0.16 -5.54 -40.16
N LYS A 96 -0.89 -6.36 -40.03
CA LYS A 96 -1.02 -7.64 -40.75
C LYS A 96 -1.73 -7.53 -42.11
N GLU A 97 -2.44 -6.44 -42.39
CA GLU A 97 -3.08 -6.18 -43.68
C GLU A 97 -2.21 -5.29 -44.58
N MET A 98 -1.17 -5.86 -45.20
CA MET A 98 -0.60 -5.29 -46.43
C MET A 98 -0.75 -6.29 -47.58
N PRO A 99 -1.63 -6.03 -48.57
CA PRO A 99 -1.71 -6.86 -49.76
C PRO A 99 -0.43 -6.67 -50.59
N ALA A 100 0.29 -7.77 -50.79
CA ALA A 100 1.48 -7.84 -51.62
C ALA A 100 1.17 -7.38 -53.06
N GLN A 101 1.55 -6.15 -53.41
CA GLN A 101 1.60 -5.72 -54.81
C GLN A 101 2.86 -6.31 -55.45
N ARG A 102 2.67 -7.31 -56.33
CA ARG A 102 3.75 -7.78 -57.22
C ARG A 102 4.02 -6.71 -58.27
N PRO A 103 5.26 -6.21 -58.44
CA PRO A 103 5.55 -5.27 -59.51
C PRO A 103 5.51 -5.97 -60.88
N PRO A 104 5.11 -5.26 -61.95
CA PRO A 104 5.01 -5.83 -63.29
C PRO A 104 6.41 -6.08 -63.88
N VAL A 105 6.68 -7.33 -64.27
CA VAL A 105 7.88 -7.74 -65.02
C VAL A 105 7.80 -7.20 -66.45
N HIS A 106 8.29 -6.00 -66.67
CA HIS A 106 8.59 -5.51 -68.01
C HIS A 106 10.12 -5.43 -68.22
N ARG A 107 10.58 -6.26 -69.15
CA ARG A 107 11.51 -5.90 -70.22
C ARG A 107 12.81 -5.18 -69.80
N LEU A 108 13.87 -5.96 -69.62
CA LEU A 108 15.22 -5.55 -70.01
C LEU A 108 15.77 -6.53 -71.05
N LEU A 109 15.62 -6.10 -72.30
CA LEU A 109 16.28 -6.64 -73.47
C LEU A 109 17.75 -6.21 -73.45
N GLY A 110 18.65 -7.10 -73.86
CA GLY A 110 19.88 -6.72 -74.53
C GLY A 110 21.15 -6.83 -73.70
N GLN A 111 21.87 -7.93 -73.91
CA GLN A 111 23.27 -7.91 -74.39
C GLN A 111 23.73 -9.35 -74.67
N GLN A 112 23.69 -9.76 -75.94
CA GLN A 112 24.63 -10.75 -76.47
C GLN A 112 25.93 -10.02 -76.85
N PRO A 113 27.07 -10.70 -76.83
CA PRO A 113 27.66 -11.03 -78.13
C PRO A 113 28.24 -12.46 -78.23
N ALA A 114 28.17 -12.98 -79.46
CA ALA A 114 28.80 -14.22 -79.97
C ALA A 114 30.29 -13.96 -80.37
N PRO A 115 31.08 -14.90 -80.95
CA PRO A 115 30.79 -16.30 -81.34
C PRO A 115 31.86 -17.37 -80.97
N GLU A 116 31.47 -18.62 -81.22
CA GLU A 116 32.19 -19.90 -81.21
C GLU A 116 33.47 -19.92 -82.10
N PRO A 117 34.40 -20.88 -81.91
CA PRO A 117 34.37 -22.02 -82.85
C PRO A 117 34.88 -23.40 -82.34
N THR A 118 34.24 -24.43 -82.89
CA THR A 118 34.75 -25.73 -83.38
C THR A 118 35.27 -26.82 -82.42
N ALA A 119 34.53 -27.94 -82.43
CA ALA A 119 34.93 -29.28 -82.03
C ALA A 119 36.05 -29.88 -82.92
N PRO A 120 36.62 -31.04 -82.52
CA PRO A 120 36.26 -32.25 -83.26
C PRO A 120 35.99 -33.49 -82.40
N SER A 121 35.44 -34.46 -83.14
CA SER A 121 34.86 -35.77 -82.89
C SER A 121 35.66 -36.84 -82.11
N THR A 122 34.94 -37.95 -81.85
CA THR A 122 35.40 -39.35 -81.68
C THR A 122 36.01 -39.70 -80.31
N SER A 123 35.72 -40.84 -79.66
CA SER A 123 35.14 -42.13 -80.08
C SER A 123 34.83 -43.01 -78.85
N THR A 124 33.80 -43.86 -78.96
CA THR A 124 33.80 -45.30 -78.61
C THR A 124 34.01 -45.77 -77.16
N GLY A 125 33.09 -46.60 -76.66
CA GLY A 125 33.48 -47.73 -75.81
C GLY A 125 32.48 -48.21 -74.76
N GLN A 126 31.32 -48.72 -75.18
CA GLN A 126 30.51 -49.63 -74.37
C GLN A 126 31.20 -50.99 -74.27
N ARG A 127 31.46 -51.47 -73.05
CA ARG A 127 31.39 -52.88 -72.66
C ARG A 127 31.32 -53.03 -71.15
#